data_AF-A0AAN7P4Y2-F1
#
_entry.id   AF-A0AAN7P4Y2-F1
#
_cell.length_a   1.000
_cell.length_b   1.000
_cell.length_c   1.000
_cell.angle_alpha   90.00
_cell.angle_beta   90.00
_cell.angle_gamma   90.00
#
_symmetry.space_group_name_H-M   'P 1'
#
loop_
_entity.id
_entity.type
_entity.pdbx_description
1 polymer ?
#
loop_
_entity_poly.entity_id
_entity_poly.type
_entity_poly.pdbx_seq_one_letter_code
_entity_poly.pdbx_strand_id
1 'polypeptide(L)'
;MMFQVLAVLCFVAVVNSEETTYEMVQNKMRSILAQNRDECLASSKADPALVDRLVADYHFPKDEPLKCYIACITLKTKFITEDMKIHGEVLTSRVPKEVESVIAEIIEKCQSAGSGTNCDIAYEKLKCVYTGLRDKVKKN
;
A
#
# COMPACT_ATOMS: atom_id res chain seq x y z
N MET A 1 -8.65 13.53 48.65
CA MET A 1 -8.46 14.10 47.30
C MET A 1 -7.06 13.77 46.74
N MET A 2 -6.64 12.49 46.79
CA MET A 2 -5.35 12.05 46.23
C MET A 2 -5.42 10.64 45.61
N PHE A 3 -6.64 10.13 45.37
CA PHE A 3 -6.88 8.80 44.78
C PHE A 3 -7.51 8.86 43.38
N GLN A 4 -7.86 10.05 42.88
CA GLN A 4 -8.47 10.19 41.54
C GLN A 4 -7.47 10.50 40.42
N VAL A 5 -6.21 10.84 40.75
CA VAL A 5 -5.22 11.25 39.73
C VAL A 5 -4.41 10.06 39.17
N LEU A 6 -4.33 8.95 39.90
CA LEU A 6 -3.56 7.76 39.48
C LEU A 6 -4.25 6.92 38.39
N ALA A 7 -5.58 6.93 38.31
CA ALA A 7 -6.31 6.14 37.30
C ALA A 7 -6.29 6.79 35.90
N VAL A 8 -6.08 8.11 35.82
CA VAL A 8 -6.12 8.85 34.55
C VAL A 8 -4.81 8.70 33.77
N LEU A 9 -3.68 8.44 34.44
CA LEU A 9 -2.37 8.26 33.80
C LEU A 9 -2.17 6.90 33.11
N CYS A 10 -2.99 5.90 33.40
CA CYS A 10 -2.94 4.62 32.70
C CYS A 10 -3.86 4.56 31.47
N PHE A 11 -4.87 5.44 31.38
CA PHE A 11 -5.78 5.46 30.23
C PHE A 11 -5.22 6.20 29.01
N VAL A 12 -4.26 7.12 29.20
CA VAL A 12 -3.62 7.83 28.07
C VAL A 12 -2.69 6.91 27.27
N ALA A 13 -2.28 5.76 27.82
CA ALA A 13 -1.51 4.75 27.07
C ALA A 13 -2.36 3.89 26.11
N VAL A 14 -3.70 3.97 26.19
CA VAL A 14 -4.60 3.13 25.36
C VAL A 14 -4.99 3.84 24.05
N VAL A 15 -4.65 5.12 23.87
CA VAL A 15 -5.16 5.93 22.73
C VAL A 15 -4.30 5.82 21.45
N ASN A 16 -3.28 4.97 21.36
CA ASN A 16 -2.41 4.93 20.16
C ASN A 16 -2.06 3.53 19.65
N SER A 17 -2.93 2.52 19.81
CA SER A 17 -2.70 1.22 19.15
C SER A 17 -3.09 1.21 17.66
N GLU A 18 -3.91 2.15 17.19
CA GLU A 18 -4.40 2.16 15.80
C GLU A 18 -3.53 2.97 14.81
N GLU A 19 -2.78 3.97 15.25
CA GLU A 19 -1.83 4.68 14.38
C GLU A 19 -0.64 3.79 13.97
N THR A 20 -0.28 2.82 14.82
CA THR A 20 0.88 1.94 14.58
C THR A 20 0.71 1.04 13.37
N THR A 21 -0.50 0.56 13.06
CA THR A 21 -0.73 -0.36 11.92
C THR A 21 -0.65 0.38 10.59
N TYR A 22 -1.20 1.60 10.50
CA TYR A 22 -1.09 2.42 9.30
C TYR A 22 0.35 2.83 9.02
N GLU A 23 1.07 3.33 10.04
CA GLU A 23 2.49 3.69 9.89
C GLU A 23 3.35 2.47 9.57
N MET A 24 3.09 1.31 10.17
CA MET A 24 3.81 0.08 9.87
C MET A 24 3.59 -0.38 8.42
N VAL A 25 2.35 -0.32 7.93
CA VAL A 25 2.04 -0.64 6.52
C VAL A 25 2.70 0.37 5.56
N GLN A 26 2.60 1.68 5.83
CA GLN A 26 3.31 2.70 5.03
C GLN A 26 4.82 2.42 4.98
N ASN A 27 5.44 2.20 6.15
CA ASN A 27 6.88 2.01 6.28
C ASN A 27 7.34 0.74 5.57
N LYS A 28 6.55 -0.34 5.66
CA LYS A 28 6.83 -1.57 4.95
C LYS A 28 6.78 -1.37 3.43
N MET A 29 5.79 -0.63 2.94
CA MET A 29 5.68 -0.30 1.52
C MET A 29 6.83 0.60 1.05
N ARG A 30 7.21 1.63 1.82
CA ARG A 30 8.39 2.47 1.56
C ARG A 30 9.66 1.63 1.39
N SER A 31 9.87 0.67 2.29
CA SER A 31 11.03 -0.22 2.24
C SER A 31 11.05 -1.11 0.99
N ILE A 32 9.90 -1.66 0.60
CA ILE A 32 9.77 -2.52 -0.58
C ILE A 32 10.01 -1.73 -1.88
N LEU A 33 9.57 -0.48 -1.91
CA LEU A 33 9.76 0.42 -3.05
C LEU A 33 11.22 0.85 -3.20
N ALA A 34 11.93 1.12 -2.10
CA ALA A 34 13.31 1.59 -2.13
C ALA A 34 14.27 0.59 -2.82
N GLN A 35 14.04 -0.72 -2.69
CA GLN A 35 14.93 -1.75 -3.25
C GLN A 35 14.95 -1.80 -4.78
N ASN A 36 13.85 -1.39 -5.42
CA ASN A 36 13.66 -1.51 -6.87
C ASN A 36 13.54 -0.14 -7.55
N ARG A 37 13.70 0.95 -6.79
CA ARG A 37 13.40 2.32 -7.23
C ARG A 37 14.21 2.74 -8.46
N ASP A 38 15.54 2.66 -8.38
CA ASP A 38 16.41 3.20 -9.43
C ASP A 38 16.27 2.45 -10.76
N GLU A 39 16.15 1.12 -10.70
CA GLU A 39 15.94 0.30 -11.89
C GLU A 39 14.56 0.57 -12.53
N CYS A 40 13.52 0.71 -11.72
CA CYS A 40 12.19 1.01 -12.22
C CYS A 40 12.07 2.45 -12.75
N LEU A 41 12.77 3.43 -12.17
CA LEU A 41 12.88 4.77 -12.74
C LEU A 41 13.63 4.77 -14.07
N ALA A 42 14.73 4.01 -14.16
CA ALA A 42 15.53 3.93 -15.36
C ALA A 42 14.75 3.32 -16.55
N SER A 43 13.91 2.31 -16.29
CA SER A 43 13.10 1.64 -17.32
C SER A 43 11.82 2.39 -17.66
N SER A 44 11.08 2.90 -16.66
CA SER A 44 9.79 3.57 -16.91
C SER A 44 9.91 5.02 -17.33
N LYS A 45 11.06 5.66 -17.03
CA LYS A 45 11.28 7.10 -17.18
C LYS A 45 10.29 7.96 -16.37
N ALA A 46 9.74 7.42 -15.28
CA ALA A 46 8.85 8.17 -14.41
C ALA A 46 9.57 9.35 -13.76
N ASP A 47 8.83 10.43 -13.56
CA ASP A 47 9.30 11.57 -12.76
C ASP A 47 9.48 11.11 -11.30
N PRO A 48 10.70 11.19 -10.75
CA PRO A 48 10.97 10.84 -9.36
C PRO A 48 10.04 11.56 -8.37
N ALA A 49 9.64 12.81 -8.65
CA ALA A 49 8.74 13.57 -7.78
C ALA A 49 7.31 13.00 -7.79
N LEU A 50 6.85 12.42 -8.91
CA LEU A 50 5.57 11.71 -8.95
C LEU A 50 5.64 10.39 -8.19
N VAL A 51 6.76 9.68 -8.27
CA VAL A 51 7.01 8.50 -7.44
C VAL A 51 7.00 8.85 -5.96
N ASP A 52 7.67 9.93 -5.56
CA ASP A 52 7.72 10.33 -4.15
C ASP A 52 6.31 10.70 -3.62
N ARG A 53 5.49 11.39 -4.43
CA ARG A 53 4.08 11.68 -4.08
C ARG A 53 3.17 10.45 -4.08
N LEU A 54 3.42 9.46 -4.94
CA LEU A 54 2.73 8.18 -4.88
C LEU A 54 2.93 7.50 -3.52
N VAL A 55 4.13 7.63 -2.94
CA VAL A 55 4.51 6.97 -1.68
C VAL A 55 4.11 7.76 -0.45
N ALA A 56 4.29 9.08 -0.48
CA ALA A 56 3.98 9.96 0.65
C ALA A 56 2.48 10.24 0.77
N ASP A 57 1.83 10.53 -0.35
CA ASP A 57 0.48 11.09 -0.36
C ASP A 57 -0.57 10.12 -0.90
N TYR A 58 -0.14 8.92 -1.32
CA TYR A 58 -0.95 7.98 -2.12
C TYR A 58 -1.61 8.67 -3.32
N HIS A 59 -0.85 9.56 -3.97
CA HIS A 59 -1.27 10.28 -5.16
C HIS A 59 -1.10 9.42 -6.41
N PHE A 60 -2.22 9.09 -7.07
CA PHE A 60 -2.26 8.32 -8.30
C PHE A 60 -2.70 9.23 -9.47
N PRO A 61 -1.79 10.05 -10.05
CA PRO A 61 -2.07 10.81 -11.25
C PRO A 61 -2.10 9.88 -12.47
N LYS A 62 -2.84 10.29 -13.51
CA LYS A 62 -2.85 9.60 -14.80
C LYS A 62 -1.60 10.00 -15.61
N ASP A 63 -0.47 9.44 -15.22
CA ASP A 63 0.83 9.62 -15.87
C ASP A 63 1.35 8.27 -16.38
N GLU A 64 1.60 8.15 -17.69
CA GLU A 64 1.99 6.88 -18.31
C GLU A 64 3.33 6.33 -17.80
N PRO A 65 4.41 7.13 -17.72
CA PRO A 65 5.66 6.69 -17.07
C PRO A 65 5.46 6.18 -15.65
N LEU A 66 4.63 6.84 -14.83
CA LEU A 66 4.33 6.41 -13.47
C LEU A 66 3.55 5.08 -13.43
N LYS A 67 2.59 4.87 -14.34
CA LYS A 67 1.90 3.58 -14.45
C LYS A 67 2.88 2.45 -14.72
N CYS A 68 3.83 2.66 -15.63
CA CYS A 68 4.84 1.66 -15.94
C CYS A 68 5.87 1.49 -14.80
N TYR A 69 6.16 2.54 -14.02
CA TYR A 69 6.93 2.42 -12.78
C TYR A 69 6.23 1.47 -11.79
N ILE A 70 4.91 1.65 -11.59
CA ILE A 70 4.10 0.79 -10.73
C ILE A 70 4.11 -0.67 -11.23
N ALA A 71 3.98 -0.89 -12.54
CA ALA A 71 4.10 -2.23 -13.11
C ALA A 71 5.47 -2.87 -12.82
N CYS A 72 6.56 -2.13 -13.04
CA CYS A 72 7.91 -2.62 -12.78
C CYS A 72 8.08 -3.05 -11.31
N ILE A 73 7.69 -2.20 -10.36
CA ILE A 73 7.76 -2.51 -8.93
C ILE A 73 6.95 -3.76 -8.61
N THR A 74 5.67 -3.77 -8.99
CA THR A 74 4.73 -4.82 -8.56
C THR A 74 5.07 -6.19 -9.13
N LEU A 75 5.64 -6.25 -10.34
CA LEU A 75 6.16 -7.48 -10.93
C LEU A 75 7.43 -7.95 -10.21
N LYS A 76 8.39 -7.05 -9.94
CA LYS A 76 9.64 -7.39 -9.22
C LYS A 76 9.41 -7.87 -7.80
N THR A 77 8.44 -7.26 -7.11
CA THR A 77 8.06 -7.66 -5.75
C THR A 77 7.10 -8.84 -5.73
N LYS A 78 6.67 -9.32 -6.92
CA LYS A 78 5.69 -10.39 -7.11
C LYS A 78 4.34 -10.10 -6.47
N PHE A 79 3.99 -8.83 -6.29
CA PHE A 79 2.65 -8.41 -5.86
C PHE A 79 1.63 -8.61 -6.97
N ILE A 80 2.09 -8.47 -8.21
CA ILE A 80 1.35 -8.82 -9.40
C ILE A 80 2.18 -9.87 -10.15
N THR A 81 1.52 -10.92 -10.66
CA THR A 81 2.13 -11.95 -11.48
C THR A 81 2.32 -11.47 -12.92
N GLU A 82 3.09 -12.20 -13.72
CA GLU A 82 3.29 -11.90 -15.14
C GLU A 82 1.97 -11.90 -15.95
N ASP A 83 0.99 -12.70 -15.52
CA ASP A 83 -0.38 -12.73 -16.06
C ASP A 83 -1.26 -11.55 -15.58
N MET A 84 -0.66 -10.53 -14.97
CA MET A 84 -1.34 -9.34 -14.44
C MET A 84 -2.39 -9.64 -13.36
N LYS A 85 -2.20 -10.71 -12.58
CA LYS A 85 -3.05 -11.06 -11.43
C LYS A 85 -2.41 -10.61 -10.12
N ILE A 86 -3.21 -10.13 -9.16
CA ILE A 86 -2.67 -9.85 -7.82
C ILE A 86 -2.28 -11.18 -7.20
N HIS A 87 -1.06 -11.28 -6.69
CA HIS A 87 -0.58 -12.47 -5.99
C HIS A 87 -0.99 -12.36 -4.51
N GLY A 88 -2.18 -12.86 -4.20
CA GLY A 88 -2.82 -12.71 -2.89
C GLY A 88 -1.92 -13.09 -1.72
N GLU A 89 -1.34 -14.30 -1.77
CA GLU A 89 -0.47 -14.84 -0.71
C GLU A 89 0.80 -14.01 -0.47
N VAL A 90 1.41 -13.49 -1.54
CA VAL A 90 2.59 -12.63 -1.39
C VAL A 90 2.18 -11.32 -0.73
N LEU A 91 1.07 -10.71 -1.15
CA LEU A 91 0.64 -9.43 -0.62
C LEU A 91 0.18 -9.54 0.85
N THR A 92 -0.58 -10.58 1.20
CA THR A 92 -1.01 -10.85 2.59
C THR A 92 0.20 -11.10 3.50
N SER A 93 1.23 -11.81 3.04
CA SER A 93 2.46 -12.04 3.82
C SER A 93 3.27 -10.78 4.14
N ARG A 94 3.00 -9.66 3.46
CA ARG A 94 3.72 -8.39 3.67
C ARG A 94 3.01 -7.42 4.60
N VAL A 95 1.75 -7.67 4.95
CA VAL A 95 0.99 -6.83 5.86
C VAL A 95 1.01 -7.41 7.28
N PRO A 96 0.75 -6.59 8.32
CA PRO A 96 0.53 -7.10 9.68
C PRO A 96 -0.66 -8.07 9.73
N LYS A 97 -0.61 -9.03 10.66
CA LYS A 97 -1.66 -10.07 10.80
C LYS A 97 -3.03 -9.47 11.09
N GLU A 98 -3.06 -8.34 11.77
CA GLU A 98 -4.25 -7.59 12.18
C GLU A 98 -5.10 -7.15 10.99
N VAL A 99 -4.49 -6.97 9.81
CA VAL A 99 -5.16 -6.53 8.59
C VAL A 99 -5.20 -7.59 7.49
N GLU A 100 -4.81 -8.83 7.80
CA GLU A 100 -4.68 -9.92 6.81
C GLU A 100 -6.04 -10.31 6.19
N SER A 101 -7.09 -10.43 7.00
CA SER A 101 -8.44 -10.74 6.51
C SER A 101 -9.03 -9.59 5.67
N VAL A 102 -8.78 -8.35 6.09
CA VAL A 102 -9.21 -7.14 5.38
C VAL A 102 -8.53 -7.04 4.03
N ILE A 103 -7.21 -7.26 3.97
CA ILE A 103 -6.49 -7.19 2.69
C ILE A 103 -6.92 -8.31 1.75
N ALA A 104 -7.22 -9.52 2.24
CA ALA A 104 -7.71 -10.61 1.41
C ALA A 104 -9.06 -10.26 0.73
N GLU A 105 -10.01 -9.69 1.48
CA GLU A 105 -11.29 -9.19 0.94
C GLU A 105 -11.08 -8.11 -0.13
N ILE A 106 -10.13 -7.22 0.07
CA ILE A 106 -9.80 -6.13 -0.88
C ILE A 106 -9.16 -6.70 -2.15
N ILE A 107 -8.22 -7.63 -2.02
CA ILE A 107 -7.53 -8.27 -3.14
C ILE A 107 -8.54 -8.94 -4.08
N GLU A 108 -9.50 -9.68 -3.52
CA GLU A 108 -10.55 -10.33 -4.31
C GLU A 108 -11.33 -9.31 -5.15
N LYS A 109 -11.74 -8.19 -4.54
CA LYS A 109 -12.46 -7.11 -5.22
C LYS A 109 -11.62 -6.40 -6.29
N CYS A 110 -10.32 -6.27 -6.06
CA CYS A 110 -9.40 -5.59 -6.96
C CYS A 110 -8.85 -6.50 -8.08
N GLN A 111 -9.19 -7.80 -8.08
CA GLN A 111 -8.65 -8.74 -9.05
C GLN A 111 -9.12 -8.47 -10.50
N SER A 112 -10.26 -7.83 -10.68
CA SER A 112 -10.77 -7.40 -11.99
C SER A 112 -10.45 -5.94 -12.32
N ALA A 113 -9.69 -5.22 -11.47
CA ALA A 113 -9.38 -3.82 -11.70
C ALA A 113 -8.44 -3.63 -12.90
N GLY A 114 -8.76 -2.63 -13.73
CA GLY A 114 -7.97 -2.23 -14.88
C GLY A 114 -8.19 -3.07 -16.14
N SER A 115 -7.83 -2.48 -17.27
CA SER A 115 -7.78 -3.10 -18.59
C SER A 115 -6.76 -2.34 -19.45
N GLY A 116 -6.35 -2.91 -20.58
CA GLY A 116 -5.39 -2.29 -21.48
C GLY A 116 -3.98 -2.86 -21.30
N THR A 117 -2.98 -1.98 -21.20
CA THR A 117 -1.58 -2.42 -21.08
C THR A 117 -1.27 -2.99 -19.70
N ASN A 118 -0.15 -3.70 -19.58
CA ASN A 118 0.35 -4.14 -18.26
C ASN A 118 0.56 -2.96 -17.30
N CYS A 119 0.95 -1.78 -17.82
CA CYS A 119 1.08 -0.57 -17.02
C CYS A 119 -0.28 -0.10 -16.46
N ASP A 120 -1.31 -0.06 -17.30
CA ASP A 120 -2.67 0.31 -16.89
C ASP A 120 -3.24 -0.65 -15.85
N ILE A 121 -3.09 -1.96 -16.10
CA ILE A 121 -3.64 -2.99 -15.23
C ILE A 121 -2.94 -2.96 -13.86
N ALA A 122 -1.60 -2.86 -13.83
CA ALA A 122 -0.87 -2.78 -12.56
C ALA A 122 -1.25 -1.53 -11.76
N TYR A 123 -1.37 -0.39 -12.45
CA TYR A 123 -1.76 0.88 -11.84
C TYR A 123 -3.14 0.80 -11.18
N GLU A 124 -4.16 0.34 -11.90
CA GLU A 124 -5.52 0.30 -11.36
C GLU A 124 -5.67 -0.74 -10.24
N LYS A 125 -4.98 -1.89 -10.34
CA LYS A 125 -4.94 -2.88 -9.26
C LYS A 125 -4.32 -2.33 -7.99
N LEU A 126 -3.13 -1.74 -8.11
CA LEU A 126 -2.43 -1.20 -6.96
C LEU A 126 -3.24 -0.07 -6.30
N LYS A 127 -3.77 0.85 -7.12
CA LYS A 127 -4.65 1.93 -6.66
C LYS A 127 -5.89 1.41 -5.95
N CYS A 128 -6.54 0.38 -6.51
CA CYS A 128 -7.71 -0.26 -5.90
C CYS A 128 -7.37 -0.83 -4.52
N VAL A 129 -6.27 -1.59 -4.40
CA VAL A 129 -5.87 -2.19 -3.12
C VAL A 129 -5.57 -1.14 -2.06
N TYR A 130 -4.77 -0.12 -2.40
CA TYR A 130 -4.44 0.96 -1.46
C TYR A 130 -5.67 1.74 -1.02
N THR A 131 -6.56 2.08 -1.97
CA THR A 131 -7.81 2.79 -1.68
C THR A 131 -8.70 1.96 -0.76
N GLY A 132 -8.89 0.68 -1.08
CA GLY A 132 -9.68 -0.24 -0.25
C GLY A 132 -9.13 -0.40 1.17
N LEU A 133 -7.81 -0.51 1.31
CA LEU A 133 -7.16 -0.66 2.61
C LEU A 133 -7.30 0.62 3.43
N ARG A 134 -7.01 1.78 2.83
CA ARG A 134 -7.15 3.09 3.48
C ARG A 134 -8.57 3.32 3.97
N ASP A 135 -9.57 3.02 3.13
CA ASP A 135 -10.97 3.26 3.45
C ASP A 135 -11.51 2.32 4.54
N LYS A 136 -10.90 1.12 4.72
CA LYS A 136 -11.21 0.20 5.82
C LYS A 136 -10.47 0.56 7.11
N VAL A 137 -9.20 0.94 7.04
CA VAL A 137 -8.40 1.33 8.21
C VAL A 137 -8.91 2.63 8.84
N LYS A 138 -9.35 3.62 8.05
CA LYS A 138 -9.92 4.88 8.58
C LYS A 138 -11.33 4.75 9.20
N LYS A 139 -12.01 3.63 8.97
CA LYS A 139 -13.38 3.38 9.44
C LYS A 139 -13.44 2.59 10.74
N ASN A 140 -12.33 1.94 11.10
CA ASN A 140 -12.12 1.43 12.45
C ASN A 140 -11.57 2.57 13.29
#